data_AF-A0A382Q8R4-F1
#
_entry.id   AF-A0A382Q8R4-F1
#
_cell.length_a   1.000
_cell.length_b   1.000
_cell.length_c   1.000
_cell.angle_alpha   90.00
_cell.angle_beta   90.00
_cell.angle_gamma   90.00
#
_symmetry.space_group_name_H-M   'P 1'
#
loop_
_entity.id
_entity.type
_entity.pdbx_description
1 polymer ?
#
loop_
_entity_poly.entity_id
_entity_poly.type
_entity_poly.pdbx_seq_one_letter_code
_entity_poly.pdbx_strand_id
1 'polypeptide(L)'
;KLHSLRFYLIPLFYGVLLGSYVVAEESSRDSQWVPLQITDVNKLPWDARFRMGHKNTTNGKLLFSKVGGGSLLYVKFNPGWSADGTEAHYHTFHEWGYVFEGDFPLYEFVSPNQKKGTLMKMRPGTFMDRPAYSIHGNRAASMESQIVTTGSTQLLFYEPGKTVSLNPENRSYSDEWREVEEFYSANFQHTATTDVMEWEEDSELPGVYVKWLSDHLEKGFTAKLRFAPSGWSHPRQDLKSFNKQGYRFIYVLSGDMSIESFNNLGESASITKAGEDFFISQPPRSIWSWGKGAFTEDGVMWLEIQYGKGTIIGQGPIELPVIIND
;
A
#
# COMPACT_ATOMS: atom_id res chain seq x y z
N LYS A 1 -25.79 47.48 -47.38
CA LYS A 1 -24.74 47.33 -46.34
C LYS A 1 -25.40 46.74 -45.10
N LEU A 2 -24.97 45.53 -44.70
CA LEU A 2 -25.00 44.87 -43.37
C LEU A 2 -26.20 45.16 -42.43
N HIS A 3 -26.89 44.23 -41.76
CA HIS A 3 -26.80 42.79 -41.57
C HIS A 3 -28.16 42.33 -40.99
N SER A 4 -28.69 41.17 -41.40
CA SER A 4 -29.68 40.42 -40.63
C SER A 4 -28.95 39.48 -39.67
N LEU A 5 -29.20 39.59 -38.36
CA LEU A 5 -28.79 38.56 -37.41
C LEU A 5 -29.99 37.66 -37.11
N ARG A 6 -29.93 36.42 -37.61
CA ARG A 6 -30.75 35.30 -37.13
C ARG A 6 -29.90 34.52 -36.13
N PHE A 7 -30.40 34.35 -34.92
CA PHE A 7 -29.85 33.40 -33.95
C PHE A 7 -30.29 31.99 -34.33
N TYR A 8 -29.32 31.11 -34.59
CA TYR A 8 -29.54 29.67 -34.62
C TYR A 8 -28.71 29.04 -33.50
N LEU A 9 -29.41 28.33 -32.61
CA LEU A 9 -28.84 27.41 -31.64
C LEU A 9 -28.17 26.24 -32.36
N ILE A 10 -26.91 25.95 -32.01
CA ILE A 10 -26.22 24.70 -32.33
C ILE A 10 -25.84 24.04 -30.99
N PRO A 11 -26.23 22.79 -30.73
CA PRO A 11 -25.78 22.07 -29.55
C PRO A 11 -24.33 21.60 -29.78
N LEU A 12 -23.42 22.00 -28.89
CA LEU A 12 -22.05 21.50 -28.88
C LEU A 12 -22.01 20.15 -28.17
N PHE A 13 -21.88 19.07 -28.94
CA PHE A 13 -21.43 17.78 -28.42
C PHE A 13 -19.90 17.83 -28.25
N TYR A 14 -19.41 17.96 -27.02
CA TYR A 14 -18.01 17.69 -26.70
C TYR A 14 -17.82 16.17 -26.57
N GLY A 15 -17.39 15.52 -27.63
CA GLY A 15 -16.78 14.20 -27.56
C GLY A 15 -15.35 14.33 -27.05
N VAL A 16 -15.10 13.92 -25.82
CA VAL A 16 -13.75 13.78 -25.27
C VAL A 16 -13.19 12.44 -25.76
N LEU A 17 -12.40 12.47 -26.84
CA LEU A 17 -11.53 11.37 -27.24
C LEU A 17 -10.28 11.42 -26.34
N LEU A 18 -10.28 10.64 -25.26
CA LEU A 18 -9.07 10.34 -24.50
C LEU A 18 -8.22 9.37 -25.33
N GLY A 19 -7.30 9.93 -26.12
CA GLY A 19 -6.24 9.15 -26.75
C GLY A 19 -5.25 8.67 -25.68
N SER A 20 -5.26 7.37 -25.39
CA SER A 20 -4.20 6.71 -24.63
C SER A 20 -2.91 6.72 -25.45
N TYR A 21 -2.00 7.64 -25.13
CA TYR A 21 -0.66 7.66 -25.72
C TYR A 21 0.15 6.51 -25.12
N VAL A 22 0.38 5.46 -25.94
CA VAL A 22 1.32 4.37 -25.65
C VAL A 22 2.71 4.87 -26.02
N VAL A 23 3.60 4.99 -25.04
CA VAL A 23 5.03 5.22 -25.30
C VAL A 23 5.70 3.84 -25.41
N ALA A 24 5.92 3.37 -26.63
CA ALA A 24 6.79 2.24 -26.91
C ALA A 24 8.24 2.74 -26.92
N GLU A 25 9.12 2.10 -26.16
CA GLU A 25 10.54 2.45 -26.09
C GLU A 25 11.37 1.34 -26.74
N GLU A 26 12.16 1.69 -27.76
CA GLU A 26 13.08 0.80 -28.45
C GLU A 26 14.25 0.41 -27.52
N SER A 27 14.53 -0.90 -27.43
CA SER A 27 15.54 -1.46 -26.55
C SER A 27 16.95 -1.01 -26.96
N SER A 28 17.51 0.00 -26.27
CA SER A 28 18.92 0.35 -26.38
C SER A 28 19.70 -0.05 -25.12
N ARG A 29 20.93 -0.48 -25.36
CA ARG A 29 21.83 -1.25 -24.49
C ARG A 29 22.25 -0.50 -23.23
N ASP A 30 21.62 -0.86 -22.11
CA ASP A 30 22.21 -1.08 -20.78
C ASP A 30 21.10 -1.67 -19.89
N SER A 31 20.82 -2.95 -20.11
CA SER A 31 19.70 -3.66 -19.48
C SER A 31 20.04 -4.04 -18.04
N GLN A 32 19.78 -3.16 -17.08
CA GLN A 32 19.59 -3.60 -15.70
C GLN A 32 18.11 -3.89 -15.47
N TRP A 33 17.62 -4.96 -16.11
CA TRP A 33 16.36 -5.58 -15.70
C TRP A 33 16.55 -6.13 -14.29
N VAL A 34 15.55 -5.89 -13.44
CA VAL A 34 15.60 -6.31 -12.04
C VAL A 34 14.59 -7.46 -11.86
N PRO A 35 15.03 -8.63 -11.36
CA PRO A 35 14.11 -9.74 -11.12
C PRO A 35 12.96 -9.37 -10.19
N LEU A 36 11.79 -9.92 -10.48
CA LEU A 36 10.65 -9.86 -9.55
C LEU A 36 11.02 -10.62 -8.27
N GLN A 37 10.70 -10.05 -7.11
CA GLN A 37 10.97 -10.70 -5.83
C GLN A 37 9.68 -11.30 -5.29
N ILE A 38 9.67 -12.61 -5.07
CA ILE A 38 8.51 -13.34 -4.54
C ILE A 38 8.93 -14.05 -3.28
N THR A 39 8.25 -13.76 -2.17
CA THR A 39 8.61 -14.23 -0.83
C THR A 39 7.43 -14.92 -0.18
N ASP A 40 7.63 -16.18 0.19
CA ASP A 40 6.74 -16.90 1.09
C ASP A 40 7.00 -16.38 2.52
N VAL A 41 6.08 -15.57 3.05
CA VAL A 41 6.26 -14.91 4.36
C VAL A 41 6.30 -15.94 5.49
N ASN A 42 5.64 -17.09 5.34
CA ASN A 42 5.64 -18.15 6.34
C ASN A 42 7.01 -18.80 6.49
N LYS A 43 7.83 -18.81 5.44
CA LYS A 43 9.21 -19.31 5.46
C LYS A 43 10.22 -18.31 6.01
N LEU A 44 9.88 -17.03 6.14
CA LEU A 44 10.77 -16.04 6.74
C LEU A 44 10.87 -16.24 8.26
N PRO A 45 12.08 -16.21 8.85
CA PRO A 45 12.24 -16.28 10.29
C PRO A 45 11.77 -14.98 10.95
N TRP A 46 11.21 -15.10 12.14
CA TRP A 46 11.05 -13.96 13.04
C TRP A 46 12.42 -13.44 13.46
N ASP A 47 12.59 -12.13 13.44
CA ASP A 47 13.84 -11.48 13.80
C ASP A 47 13.59 -10.34 14.79
N ALA A 48 14.23 -10.44 15.95
CA ALA A 48 14.09 -9.46 17.01
C ALA A 48 14.48 -8.04 16.55
N ARG A 49 15.36 -7.88 15.55
CA ARG A 49 15.77 -6.56 15.03
C ARG A 49 14.62 -5.77 14.41
N PHE A 50 13.57 -6.45 13.93
CA PHE A 50 12.43 -5.83 13.26
C PHE A 50 11.17 -5.78 14.13
N ARG A 51 11.32 -6.01 15.44
CA ARG A 51 10.22 -5.84 16.40
C ARG A 51 9.83 -4.36 16.52
N MET A 52 8.54 -4.09 16.74
CA MET A 52 7.99 -2.74 16.90
C MET A 52 7.75 -2.32 18.37
N GLY A 53 8.06 -3.21 19.31
CA GLY A 53 7.91 -2.96 20.73
C GLY A 53 9.03 -3.56 21.57
N HIS A 54 8.77 -3.71 22.86
CA HIS A 54 9.72 -4.31 23.78
C HIS A 54 9.98 -5.79 23.45
N LYS A 55 11.06 -6.33 24.00
CA LYS A 55 11.42 -7.73 23.79
C LYS A 55 10.30 -8.63 24.36
N ASN A 56 9.99 -9.73 23.65
CA ASN A 56 8.95 -10.71 23.98
C ASN A 56 7.50 -10.22 23.84
N THR A 57 7.25 -8.94 23.62
CA THR A 57 5.90 -8.39 23.44
C THR A 57 5.52 -8.23 21.98
N THR A 58 6.50 -8.14 21.08
CA THR A 58 6.29 -8.05 19.63
C THR A 58 7.33 -8.88 18.87
N ASN A 59 6.96 -9.35 17.69
CA ASN A 59 7.86 -10.03 16.74
C ASN A 59 7.71 -9.38 15.36
N GLY A 60 8.79 -9.36 14.57
CA GLY A 60 8.77 -8.81 13.23
C GLY A 60 9.50 -9.68 12.21
N LYS A 61 9.04 -9.63 10.96
CA LYS A 61 9.76 -10.11 9.77
C LYS A 61 9.95 -8.92 8.85
N LEU A 62 11.16 -8.75 8.33
CA LEU A 62 11.41 -7.77 7.28
C LEU A 62 11.00 -8.37 5.93
N LEU A 63 9.97 -7.79 5.30
CA LEU A 63 9.53 -8.21 3.97
C LEU A 63 10.26 -7.43 2.87
N PHE A 64 10.51 -6.14 3.12
CA PHE A 64 11.17 -5.26 2.18
C PHE A 64 11.89 -4.11 2.89
N SER A 65 13.03 -3.69 2.35
CA SER A 65 13.70 -2.46 2.75
C SER A 65 14.45 -1.87 1.57
N LYS A 66 14.35 -0.55 1.38
CA LYS A 66 15.11 0.19 0.37
C LYS A 66 15.98 1.25 1.04
N VAL A 67 17.26 1.31 0.67
CA VAL A 67 18.15 2.41 1.11
C VAL A 67 17.59 3.74 0.60
N GLY A 68 17.37 4.68 1.52
CA GLY A 68 16.74 5.97 1.21
C GLY A 68 15.26 5.86 0.81
N GLY A 69 14.63 4.72 1.08
CA GLY A 69 13.20 4.48 0.89
C GLY A 69 12.59 3.82 2.13
N GLY A 70 11.36 3.33 2.01
CA GLY A 70 10.63 2.77 3.13
C GLY A 70 10.97 1.31 3.41
N SER A 71 10.40 0.81 4.51
CA SER A 71 10.52 -0.58 4.95
C SER A 71 9.14 -1.17 5.18
N LEU A 72 8.93 -2.42 4.73
CA LEU A 72 7.74 -3.20 4.98
C LEU A 72 8.03 -4.30 5.99
N LEU A 73 7.25 -4.33 7.07
CA LEU A 73 7.32 -5.34 8.11
C LEU A 73 6.03 -6.15 8.16
N TYR A 74 6.18 -7.44 8.46
CA TYR A 74 5.10 -8.28 8.97
C TYR A 74 5.28 -8.38 10.48
N VAL A 75 4.34 -7.82 11.24
CA VAL A 75 4.50 -7.61 12.69
C VAL A 75 3.42 -8.35 13.43
N LYS A 76 3.83 -9.10 14.47
CA LYS A 76 2.94 -9.72 15.44
C LYS A 76 3.07 -9.01 16.78
N PHE A 77 1.99 -8.38 17.21
CA PHE A 77 1.81 -7.84 18.56
C PHE A 77 1.21 -8.94 19.43
N ASN A 78 1.90 -9.32 20.50
CA ASN A 78 1.37 -10.32 21.44
C ASN A 78 0.36 -9.66 22.38
N PRO A 79 -0.54 -10.43 23.00
CA PRO A 79 -1.38 -9.89 24.07
C PRO A 79 -0.54 -9.25 25.17
N GLY A 80 -0.94 -8.05 25.61
CA GLY A 80 -0.17 -7.27 26.59
C GLY A 80 1.07 -6.58 26.02
N TRP A 81 1.09 -6.31 24.71
CA TRP A 81 2.25 -5.68 24.09
C TRP A 81 2.53 -4.26 24.62
N SER A 82 3.81 -3.88 24.56
CA SER A 82 4.33 -2.58 25.01
C SER A 82 5.43 -2.09 24.08
N ALA A 83 5.63 -0.78 24.00
CA ALA A 83 6.67 -0.12 23.21
C ALA A 83 7.13 1.19 23.88
N ASP A 84 8.30 1.69 23.50
CA ASP A 84 8.66 3.08 23.80
C ASP A 84 7.82 3.99 22.89
N GLY A 85 7.31 5.10 23.41
CA GLY A 85 6.49 6.01 22.59
C GLY A 85 5.06 5.50 22.34
N THR A 86 4.51 4.69 23.25
CA THR A 86 3.07 4.39 23.25
C THR A 86 2.20 5.60 23.52
N GLU A 87 2.74 6.78 23.78
CA GLU A 87 1.96 8.00 24.03
C GLU A 87 1.75 8.79 22.75
N ALA A 88 0.98 9.88 22.81
CA ALA A 88 0.74 10.73 21.66
C ALA A 88 2.06 11.21 21.03
N HIS A 89 2.21 10.92 19.74
CA HIS A 89 3.35 11.27 18.92
C HIS A 89 2.90 11.41 17.46
N TYR A 90 3.79 11.95 16.61
CA TYR A 90 3.57 11.99 15.17
C TYR A 90 4.84 11.58 14.43
N HIS A 91 4.66 11.26 13.15
CA HIS A 91 5.74 10.96 12.23
C HIS A 91 5.92 12.08 11.21
N THR A 92 7.15 12.39 10.81
CA THR A 92 7.43 13.31 9.69
C THR A 92 7.39 12.61 8.34
N PHE A 93 6.79 11.42 8.28
CA PHE A 93 6.82 10.51 7.15
C PHE A 93 5.45 9.84 6.99
N HIS A 94 5.18 9.32 5.79
CA HIS A 94 3.98 8.54 5.51
C HIS A 94 4.13 7.11 5.99
N GLU A 95 3.03 6.56 6.52
CA GLU A 95 2.94 5.19 7.02
C GLU A 95 1.64 4.57 6.51
N TRP A 96 1.66 3.27 6.21
CA TRP A 96 0.43 2.52 5.99
C TRP A 96 0.49 1.15 6.66
N GLY A 97 -0.67 0.58 6.94
CA GLY A 97 -0.77 -0.74 7.56
C GLY A 97 -2.02 -1.49 7.17
N TYR A 98 -1.99 -2.81 7.33
CA TYR A 98 -3.14 -3.68 7.10
C TYR A 98 -3.21 -4.76 8.17
N VAL A 99 -4.33 -4.86 8.88
CA VAL A 99 -4.53 -5.84 9.96
C VAL A 99 -5.08 -7.15 9.41
N PHE A 100 -4.39 -8.25 9.68
CA PHE A 100 -4.80 -9.61 9.30
C PHE A 100 -5.59 -10.32 10.38
N GLU A 101 -5.11 -10.23 11.62
CA GLU A 101 -5.64 -10.99 12.74
C GLU A 101 -5.69 -10.11 13.99
N GLY A 102 -6.68 -10.39 14.84
CA GLY A 102 -6.85 -9.70 16.12
C GLY A 102 -7.17 -8.21 15.98
N ASP A 103 -7.29 -7.55 17.12
CA ASP A 103 -7.63 -6.13 17.19
C ASP A 103 -6.39 -5.33 17.61
N PHE A 104 -6.11 -4.24 16.89
CA PHE A 104 -5.08 -3.26 17.24
C PHE A 104 -5.75 -1.93 17.62
N PRO A 105 -6.05 -1.71 18.91
CA PRO A 105 -6.60 -0.44 19.38
C PRO A 105 -5.51 0.64 19.40
N LEU A 106 -5.86 1.84 18.93
CA LEU A 106 -4.99 3.01 18.91
C LEU A 106 -5.83 4.28 19.11
N TYR A 107 -5.26 5.34 19.70
CA TYR A 107 -5.92 6.65 19.72
C TYR A 107 -5.34 7.58 18.66
N GLU A 108 -6.24 8.24 17.93
CA GLU A 108 -5.93 9.32 16.98
C GLU A 108 -6.24 10.68 17.61
N PHE A 109 -5.38 11.66 17.37
CA PHE A 109 -5.49 13.00 17.93
C PHE A 109 -5.45 14.04 16.82
N VAL A 110 -6.25 15.08 16.95
CA VAL A 110 -6.32 16.20 15.97
C VAL A 110 -5.53 17.43 16.43
N SER A 111 -4.96 17.39 17.63
CA SER A 111 -4.20 18.51 18.20
C SER A 111 -3.21 18.01 19.26
N PRO A 112 -2.02 18.61 19.36
CA PRO A 112 -1.07 18.29 20.42
C PRO A 112 -1.61 18.63 21.82
N ASN A 113 -2.62 19.51 21.90
CA ASN A 113 -3.26 19.87 23.17
C ASN A 113 -4.36 18.87 23.60
N GLN A 114 -4.68 17.88 22.76
CA GLN A 114 -5.76 16.94 23.01
C GLN A 114 -5.29 15.80 23.94
N LYS A 115 -5.89 15.72 25.13
CA LYS A 115 -5.49 14.70 26.13
C LYS A 115 -6.10 13.32 25.92
N LYS A 116 -7.16 13.23 25.11
CA LYS A 116 -7.95 12.02 24.95
C LYS A 116 -7.82 11.46 23.52
N GLY A 117 -8.20 12.20 22.48
CA GLY A 117 -8.23 11.61 21.14
C GLY A 117 -9.34 10.57 20.99
N THR A 118 -9.51 10.10 19.75
CA THR A 118 -10.53 9.17 19.30
C THR A 118 -9.96 7.76 19.29
N LEU A 119 -10.64 6.81 19.93
CA LEU A 119 -10.22 5.41 19.90
C LEU A 119 -10.59 4.79 18.55
N MET A 120 -9.59 4.42 17.76
CA MET A 120 -9.73 3.57 16.59
C MET A 120 -9.46 2.12 16.96
N LYS A 121 -10.41 1.24 16.61
CA LYS A 121 -10.28 -0.21 16.76
C LYS A 121 -9.98 -0.79 15.39
N MET A 122 -8.70 -0.94 15.07
CA MET A 122 -8.29 -1.57 13.83
C MET A 122 -8.52 -3.08 13.97
N ARG A 123 -9.48 -3.60 13.22
CA ARG A 123 -9.86 -5.02 13.20
C ARG A 123 -9.29 -5.70 11.94
N PRO A 124 -9.32 -7.04 11.83
CA PRO A 124 -8.97 -7.73 10.59
C PRO A 124 -9.66 -7.09 9.37
N GLY A 125 -8.89 -6.83 8.32
CA GLY A 125 -9.36 -6.12 7.13
C GLY A 125 -9.30 -4.59 7.23
N THR A 126 -8.78 -4.01 8.31
CA THR A 126 -8.58 -2.56 8.39
C THR A 126 -7.30 -2.17 7.68
N PHE A 127 -7.41 -1.35 6.64
CA PHE A 127 -6.30 -0.63 6.03
C PHE A 127 -6.18 0.77 6.65
N MET A 128 -4.96 1.17 6.96
CA MET A 128 -4.62 2.51 7.45
C MET A 128 -3.71 3.19 6.44
N ASP A 129 -4.08 4.40 6.03
CA ASP A 129 -3.25 5.34 5.28
C ASP A 129 -3.00 6.57 6.15
N ARG A 130 -1.78 6.70 6.66
CA ARG A 130 -1.38 7.74 7.59
C ARG A 130 -0.44 8.74 6.92
N PRO A 131 -0.90 9.97 6.63
CA PRO A 131 0.00 11.01 6.16
C PRO A 131 0.99 11.43 7.26
N ALA A 132 2.12 12.00 6.83
CA ALA A 132 3.03 12.70 7.72
C ALA A 132 2.27 13.74 8.56
N TYR A 133 2.76 14.01 9.77
CA TYR A 133 2.16 14.92 10.75
C TYR A 133 0.77 14.48 11.22
N SER A 134 0.49 13.18 11.27
CA SER A 134 -0.69 12.64 11.96
C SER A 134 -0.37 12.23 13.40
N ILE A 135 -1.11 12.77 14.37
CA ILE A 135 -0.86 12.49 15.79
C ILE A 135 -1.64 11.25 16.21
N HIS A 136 -0.93 10.27 16.75
CA HIS A 136 -1.52 9.05 17.26
C HIS A 136 -0.71 8.51 18.45
N GLY A 137 -1.27 7.53 19.13
CA GLY A 137 -0.60 6.85 20.22
C GLY A 137 -1.62 6.16 21.11
N ASN A 138 -1.14 5.34 22.02
CA ASN A 138 -1.95 4.89 23.15
C ASN A 138 -1.94 5.95 24.26
N ARG A 139 -2.74 5.74 25.30
CA ARG A 139 -2.63 6.53 26.53
C ARG A 139 -2.04 5.63 27.59
N ALA A 140 -0.95 6.04 28.24
CA ALA A 140 -0.28 5.20 29.26
C ALA A 140 -1.27 4.69 30.33
N ALA A 141 -2.10 5.58 30.90
CA ALA A 141 -3.14 5.18 31.85
C ALA A 141 -4.22 4.27 31.24
N SER A 142 -4.55 4.42 29.95
CA SER A 142 -5.44 3.47 29.26
C SER A 142 -4.75 2.14 29.02
N MET A 143 -3.44 2.09 28.77
CA MET A 143 -2.69 0.83 28.60
C MET A 143 -2.56 0.07 29.92
N GLU A 144 -2.36 0.78 31.03
CA GLU A 144 -2.34 0.20 32.38
C GLU A 144 -3.72 -0.29 32.84
N SER A 145 -4.80 0.40 32.44
CA SER A 145 -6.18 0.05 32.79
C SER A 145 -6.90 -0.83 31.75
N GLN A 146 -6.38 -0.92 30.53
CA GLN A 146 -6.82 -1.89 29.53
C GLN A 146 -6.30 -3.25 29.97
N ILE A 147 -7.19 -3.98 30.64
CA ILE A 147 -7.11 -5.42 30.84
C ILE A 147 -6.84 -6.05 29.46
N VAL A 148 -5.55 -6.33 29.19
CA VAL A 148 -4.97 -6.97 28.00
C VAL A 148 -5.15 -6.19 26.69
N THR A 149 -4.10 -5.49 26.24
CA THR A 149 -4.01 -5.14 24.80
C THR A 149 -4.13 -6.43 24.01
N THR A 150 -5.12 -6.50 23.13
CA THR A 150 -5.32 -7.68 22.28
C THR A 150 -4.10 -7.87 21.38
N GLY A 151 -3.75 -9.13 21.13
CA GLY A 151 -2.74 -9.42 20.11
C GLY A 151 -3.29 -9.08 18.73
N SER A 152 -2.40 -8.72 17.82
CA SER A 152 -2.71 -8.53 16.41
C SER A 152 -1.56 -8.96 15.52
N THR A 153 -1.87 -9.28 14.27
CA THR A 153 -0.88 -9.50 13.22
C THR A 153 -1.19 -8.56 12.06
N GLN A 154 -0.19 -7.81 11.59
CA GLN A 154 -0.40 -6.77 10.58
C GLN A 154 0.81 -6.55 9.68
N LEU A 155 0.57 -6.02 8.47
CA LEU A 155 1.59 -5.30 7.71
C LEU A 155 1.75 -3.89 8.28
N LEU A 156 3.00 -3.43 8.30
CA LEU A 156 3.32 -2.05 8.59
C LEU A 156 4.43 -1.57 7.66
N PHE A 157 4.16 -0.50 6.92
CA PHE A 157 5.13 0.17 6.08
C PHE A 157 5.36 1.58 6.59
N TYR A 158 6.62 1.95 6.77
CA TYR A 158 7.00 3.31 7.11
C TYR A 158 8.07 3.83 6.16
N GLU A 159 7.91 5.09 5.75
CA GLU A 159 8.92 5.84 5.00
C GLU A 159 10.04 6.38 5.91
N PRO A 160 11.17 6.85 5.34
CA PRO A 160 12.21 7.52 6.11
C PRO A 160 11.70 8.79 6.78
N GLY A 161 12.00 8.96 8.08
CA GLY A 161 11.81 10.23 8.77
C GLY A 161 11.95 10.10 10.29
N LYS A 162 11.40 11.07 11.00
CA LYS A 162 11.45 11.15 12.47
C LYS A 162 10.12 10.74 13.09
N THR A 163 10.22 10.14 14.27
CA THR A 163 9.10 10.04 15.21
C THR A 163 9.31 11.07 16.30
N VAL A 164 8.32 11.92 16.54
CA VAL A 164 8.38 13.01 17.52
C VAL A 164 7.31 12.81 18.57
N SER A 165 7.72 12.59 19.82
CA SER A 165 6.81 12.46 20.94
C SER A 165 6.32 13.82 21.41
N LEU A 166 5.07 13.88 21.89
CA LEU A 166 4.51 15.06 22.54
C LEU A 166 4.68 15.03 24.07
N ASN A 167 5.24 13.96 24.64
CA ASN A 167 5.57 13.89 26.06
C ASN A 167 7.00 14.38 26.31
N PRO A 168 7.22 15.47 27.07
CA PRO A 168 8.56 15.99 27.42
C PRO A 168 9.53 14.99 28.07
N GLU A 169 9.02 13.94 28.70
CA GLU A 169 9.84 12.91 29.35
C GLU A 169 10.33 11.83 28.37
N ASN A 170 9.78 11.78 27.16
CA ASN A 170 10.16 10.81 26.14
C ASN A 170 11.45 11.22 25.43
N ARG A 171 12.36 10.27 25.18
CA ARG A 171 13.63 10.52 24.46
C ARG A 171 13.46 11.12 23.06
N SER A 172 12.30 10.90 22.43
CA SER A 172 11.96 11.39 21.10
C SER A 172 11.16 12.70 21.14
N TYR A 173 11.03 13.34 22.32
CA TYR A 173 10.41 14.66 22.43
C TYR A 173 11.21 15.74 21.71
N SER A 174 10.48 16.67 21.09
CA SER A 174 11.04 17.91 20.56
C SER A 174 9.95 18.97 20.52
N ASP A 175 10.28 20.24 20.80
CA ASP A 175 9.37 21.38 20.61
C ASP A 175 9.12 21.70 19.12
N GLU A 176 9.73 20.96 18.18
CA GLU A 176 9.48 21.06 16.73
C GLU A 176 7.99 20.98 16.37
N TRP A 177 7.15 20.35 17.20
CA TRP A 177 5.70 20.28 16.99
C TRP A 177 5.02 21.67 16.95
N ARG A 178 5.62 22.69 17.56
CA ARG A 178 5.09 24.07 17.57
C ARG A 178 5.22 24.78 16.23
N GLU A 179 6.14 24.31 15.39
CA GLU A 179 6.37 24.82 14.03
C GLU A 179 5.58 24.03 12.98
N VAL A 180 4.85 23.00 13.38
CA VAL A 180 3.97 22.23 12.48
C VAL A 180 2.74 23.08 12.18
N GLU A 181 2.60 23.49 10.91
CA GLU A 181 1.49 24.34 10.44
C GLU A 181 0.13 23.64 10.57
N GLU A 182 0.09 22.34 10.26
CA GLU A 182 -1.13 21.54 10.27
C GLU A 182 -0.83 20.09 10.65
N PHE A 183 -1.68 19.53 11.51
CA PHE A 183 -1.72 18.10 11.81
C PHE A 183 -2.84 17.44 11.03
N TYR A 184 -2.55 16.27 10.46
CA TYR A 184 -3.48 15.52 9.64
C TYR A 184 -4.08 14.34 10.40
N SER A 185 -5.16 13.76 9.87
CA SER A 185 -5.76 12.53 10.38
C SER A 185 -5.46 11.38 9.43
N ALA A 186 -5.22 10.19 9.98
CA ALA A 186 -5.14 8.98 9.17
C ALA A 186 -6.51 8.62 8.58
N ASN A 187 -6.48 8.06 7.37
CA ASN A 187 -7.62 7.46 6.72
C ASN A 187 -7.67 5.96 7.06
N PHE A 188 -8.84 5.46 7.47
CA PHE A 188 -9.07 4.07 7.80
C PHE A 188 -10.16 3.48 6.93
N GLN A 189 -9.88 2.35 6.28
CA GLN A 189 -10.81 1.63 5.41
C GLN A 189 -11.05 0.23 5.95
N HIS A 190 -12.32 -0.17 6.09
CA HIS A 190 -12.71 -1.46 6.69
C HIS A 190 -13.13 -2.45 5.61
N THR A 191 -12.14 -3.11 5.02
CA THR A 191 -12.31 -3.89 3.79
C THR A 191 -13.07 -5.20 3.95
N ALA A 192 -13.06 -5.80 5.14
CA ALA A 192 -13.74 -7.07 5.41
C ALA A 192 -15.26 -6.90 5.65
N THR A 193 -15.72 -5.68 5.92
CA THR A 193 -17.10 -5.38 6.29
C THR A 193 -17.88 -4.94 5.04
N THR A 194 -18.61 -5.86 4.41
CA THR A 194 -19.25 -5.61 3.10
C THR A 194 -20.36 -4.56 3.14
N ASP A 195 -20.97 -4.31 4.30
CA ASP A 195 -21.91 -3.21 4.53
C ASP A 195 -21.24 -1.83 4.73
N VAL A 196 -19.91 -1.81 4.90
CA VAL A 196 -19.13 -0.56 4.99
C VAL A 196 -18.45 -0.25 3.66
N MET A 197 -17.94 -1.26 2.97
CA MET A 197 -17.22 -1.09 1.71
C MET A 197 -17.60 -2.20 0.73
N GLU A 198 -18.27 -1.82 -0.35
CA GLU A 198 -18.69 -2.74 -1.41
C GLU A 198 -17.58 -2.97 -2.44
N TRP A 199 -17.69 -4.05 -3.21
CA TRP A 199 -16.83 -4.32 -4.35
C TRP A 199 -17.40 -3.65 -5.60
N GLU A 200 -16.54 -3.10 -6.44
CA GLU A 200 -16.89 -2.62 -7.77
C GLU A 200 -16.00 -3.23 -8.85
N GLU A 201 -16.38 -3.14 -10.12
CA GLU A 201 -15.57 -3.65 -11.24
C GLU A 201 -14.30 -2.80 -11.42
N ASP A 202 -13.16 -3.46 -11.58
CA ASP A 202 -11.89 -2.79 -11.80
C ASP A 202 -11.72 -2.38 -13.27
N SER A 203 -11.70 -1.07 -13.53
CA SER A 203 -11.49 -0.54 -14.88
C SER A 203 -10.12 -0.87 -15.47
N GLU A 204 -9.11 -1.17 -14.63
CA GLU A 204 -7.76 -1.55 -15.09
C GLU A 204 -7.67 -3.04 -15.42
N LEU A 205 -8.51 -3.88 -14.79
CA LEU A 205 -8.50 -5.33 -14.89
C LEU A 205 -9.93 -5.85 -15.10
N PRO A 206 -10.42 -5.93 -16.34
CA PRO A 206 -11.78 -6.39 -16.61
C PRO A 206 -12.07 -7.77 -16.00
N GLY A 207 -13.20 -7.89 -15.29
CA GLY A 207 -13.59 -9.11 -14.58
C GLY A 207 -12.93 -9.31 -13.20
N VAL A 208 -12.07 -8.39 -12.77
CA VAL A 208 -11.57 -8.26 -11.39
C VAL A 208 -12.42 -7.24 -10.67
N TYR A 209 -12.61 -7.44 -9.36
CA TYR A 209 -13.27 -6.49 -8.48
C TYR A 209 -12.26 -5.74 -7.63
N VAL A 210 -12.55 -4.48 -7.31
CA VAL A 210 -11.67 -3.60 -6.56
C VAL A 210 -12.39 -2.90 -5.40
N LYS A 211 -11.61 -2.62 -4.35
CA LYS A 211 -11.90 -1.70 -3.26
C LYS A 211 -10.75 -0.70 -3.19
N TRP A 212 -11.04 0.58 -3.41
CA TRP A 212 -10.05 1.66 -3.36
C TRP A 212 -9.77 2.08 -1.93
N LEU A 213 -8.54 1.85 -1.47
CA LEU A 213 -8.15 2.12 -0.09
C LEU A 213 -7.51 3.50 0.05
N SER A 214 -6.69 3.86 -0.93
CA SER A 214 -6.09 5.19 -1.10
C SER A 214 -5.82 5.45 -2.58
N ASP A 215 -6.08 6.68 -3.01
CA ASP A 215 -5.86 7.12 -4.39
C ASP A 215 -5.21 8.51 -4.45
N HIS A 216 -3.91 8.56 -4.10
CA HIS A 216 -3.10 9.77 -4.20
C HIS A 216 -2.25 9.73 -5.47
N LEU A 217 -2.88 9.50 -6.63
CA LEU A 217 -2.20 9.27 -7.92
C LEU A 217 -1.15 10.35 -8.23
N GLU A 218 -1.51 11.63 -8.10
CA GLU A 218 -0.62 12.78 -8.35
C GLU A 218 0.55 12.87 -7.37
N LYS A 219 0.35 12.36 -6.14
CA LYS A 219 1.42 12.25 -5.15
C LYS A 219 2.17 10.92 -5.28
N GLY A 220 1.81 10.05 -6.21
CA GLY A 220 2.55 8.83 -6.45
C GLY A 220 2.29 7.72 -5.44
N PHE A 221 1.07 7.59 -4.90
CA PHE A 221 0.71 6.48 -4.02
C PHE A 221 -0.73 6.02 -4.24
N THR A 222 -0.91 4.72 -4.47
CA THR A 222 -2.24 4.09 -4.45
C THR A 222 -2.21 2.81 -3.63
N ALA A 223 -3.35 2.49 -3.02
CA ALA A 223 -3.58 1.24 -2.33
C ALA A 223 -4.96 0.70 -2.73
N LYS A 224 -5.00 -0.56 -3.15
CA LYS A 224 -6.21 -1.23 -3.62
C LYS A 224 -6.29 -2.61 -3.00
N LEU A 225 -7.49 -3.04 -2.65
CA LEU A 225 -7.78 -4.45 -2.44
C LEU A 225 -8.48 -4.99 -3.68
N ARG A 226 -8.02 -6.12 -4.20
CA ARG A 226 -8.53 -6.71 -5.43
C ARG A 226 -8.99 -8.14 -5.21
N PHE A 227 -9.98 -8.56 -6.00
CA PHE A 227 -10.49 -9.92 -6.03
C PHE A 227 -10.70 -10.39 -7.47
N ALA A 228 -10.06 -11.50 -7.83
CA ALA A 228 -10.28 -12.20 -9.10
C ALA A 228 -11.00 -13.53 -8.84
N PRO A 229 -12.10 -13.85 -9.54
CA PRO A 229 -12.79 -15.12 -9.36
C PRO A 229 -11.97 -16.31 -9.91
N SER A 230 -12.30 -17.52 -9.45
CA SER A 230 -11.72 -18.78 -9.95
C SER A 230 -11.76 -18.85 -11.47
N GLY A 231 -10.64 -19.25 -12.08
CA GLY A 231 -10.48 -19.37 -13.52
C GLY A 231 -10.35 -18.03 -14.26
N TRP A 232 -10.30 -16.89 -13.58
CA TRP A 232 -10.08 -15.61 -14.24
C TRP A 232 -8.75 -15.61 -14.98
N SER A 233 -8.74 -14.99 -16.16
CA SER A 233 -7.56 -14.82 -17.00
C SER A 233 -7.58 -13.43 -17.60
N HIS A 234 -6.42 -12.78 -17.71
CA HIS A 234 -6.35 -11.43 -18.24
C HIS A 234 -6.78 -11.39 -19.73
N PRO A 235 -7.68 -10.48 -20.16
CA PRO A 235 -8.18 -10.46 -21.54
C PRO A 235 -7.10 -10.31 -22.61
N ARG A 236 -6.02 -9.59 -22.27
CA ARG A 236 -4.80 -9.51 -23.09
C ARG A 236 -3.78 -10.50 -22.54
N GLN A 237 -3.82 -11.72 -23.06
CA GLN A 237 -2.85 -12.77 -22.74
C GLN A 237 -1.44 -12.28 -23.13
N ASP A 238 -0.41 -12.75 -22.43
CA ASP A 238 1.01 -12.43 -22.71
C ASP A 238 1.41 -10.95 -22.62
N LEU A 239 0.57 -10.10 -22.03
CA LEU A 239 0.92 -8.68 -21.91
C LEU A 239 2.08 -8.51 -20.92
N LYS A 240 3.29 -8.34 -21.44
CA LYS A 240 4.50 -8.05 -20.66
C LYS A 240 4.54 -6.56 -20.34
N SER A 241 4.83 -6.23 -19.09
CA SER A 241 4.96 -4.84 -18.67
C SER A 241 6.00 -4.66 -17.57
N PHE A 242 6.43 -3.41 -17.37
CA PHE A 242 7.26 -3.01 -16.24
C PHE A 242 7.00 -1.56 -15.84
N ASN A 243 7.31 -1.21 -14.60
CA ASN A 243 7.28 0.18 -14.11
C ASN A 243 8.64 0.84 -14.34
N LYS A 244 8.67 2.09 -14.81
CA LYS A 244 9.94 2.82 -15.05
C LYS A 244 10.66 3.22 -13.77
N GLN A 245 9.92 3.74 -12.78
CA GLN A 245 10.49 4.41 -11.60
C GLN A 245 9.95 3.91 -10.26
N GLY A 246 8.70 3.45 -10.25
CA GLY A 246 7.94 3.08 -9.06
C GLY A 246 8.02 1.60 -8.70
N TYR A 247 7.82 1.30 -7.41
CA TYR A 247 7.60 -0.06 -6.94
C TYR A 247 6.11 -0.40 -6.97
N ARG A 248 5.80 -1.67 -7.23
CA ARG A 248 4.50 -2.27 -6.94
C ARG A 248 4.69 -3.41 -5.94
N PHE A 249 3.84 -3.44 -4.93
CA PHE A 249 3.77 -4.48 -3.93
C PHE A 249 2.44 -5.20 -4.04
N ILE A 250 2.47 -6.52 -3.97
CA ILE A 250 1.29 -7.37 -3.90
C ILE A 250 1.45 -8.28 -2.68
N TYR A 251 0.42 -8.35 -1.85
CA TYR A 251 0.33 -9.31 -0.76
C TYR A 251 -0.92 -10.16 -0.94
N VAL A 252 -0.76 -11.48 -1.04
CA VAL A 252 -1.87 -12.41 -1.22
C VAL A 252 -2.55 -12.66 0.10
N LEU A 253 -3.82 -12.26 0.21
CA LEU A 253 -4.61 -12.40 1.43
C LEU A 253 -5.37 -13.72 1.51
N SER A 254 -5.76 -14.29 0.37
CA SER A 254 -6.44 -15.59 0.31
C SER A 254 -6.41 -16.13 -1.11
N GLY A 255 -6.43 -17.45 -1.25
CA GLY A 255 -6.48 -18.13 -2.55
C GLY A 255 -5.12 -18.20 -3.22
N ASP A 256 -5.10 -18.25 -4.55
CA ASP A 256 -3.90 -18.50 -5.34
C ASP A 256 -3.78 -17.60 -6.58
N MET A 257 -2.55 -17.22 -6.93
CA MET A 257 -2.26 -16.53 -8.18
C MET A 257 -1.01 -17.11 -8.85
N SER A 258 -1.05 -17.19 -10.17
CA SER A 258 0.08 -17.56 -11.03
C SER A 258 0.66 -16.30 -11.66
N ILE A 259 1.93 -16.02 -11.37
CA ILE A 259 2.64 -14.85 -11.89
C ILE A 259 3.75 -15.31 -12.83
N GLU A 260 3.79 -14.71 -14.01
CA GLU A 260 4.90 -14.84 -14.95
C GLU A 260 5.89 -13.70 -14.75
N SER A 261 7.16 -14.05 -14.58
CA SER A 261 8.27 -13.11 -14.40
C SER A 261 9.42 -13.42 -15.35
N PHE A 262 10.19 -12.40 -15.72
CA PHE A 262 11.27 -12.52 -16.69
C PHE A 262 12.51 -11.78 -16.17
N ASN A 263 13.68 -12.43 -16.23
CA ASN A 263 14.93 -11.76 -15.83
C ASN A 263 15.48 -10.86 -16.93
N ASN A 264 15.12 -11.11 -18.19
CA ASN A 264 15.51 -10.29 -19.33
C ASN A 264 14.48 -10.37 -20.47
N LEU A 265 14.61 -9.48 -21.45
CA LEU A 265 13.87 -9.56 -22.72
C LEU A 265 14.31 -10.81 -23.50
N GLY A 266 13.35 -11.51 -24.10
CA GLY A 266 13.60 -12.72 -24.90
C GLY A 266 13.84 -14.00 -24.08
N GLU A 267 13.87 -13.92 -22.74
CA GLU A 267 13.90 -15.10 -21.89
C GLU A 267 12.51 -15.74 -21.74
N SER A 268 12.52 -17.04 -21.40
CA SER A 268 11.28 -17.75 -21.05
C SER A 268 10.75 -17.29 -19.70
N ALA A 269 9.43 -17.26 -19.55
CA ALA A 269 8.79 -16.92 -18.29
C ALA A 269 9.18 -17.91 -17.18
N SER A 270 9.51 -17.39 -16.01
CA SER A 270 9.43 -18.13 -14.76
C SER A 270 8.03 -17.98 -14.19
N ILE A 271 7.33 -19.11 -14.05
CA ILE A 271 5.98 -19.17 -13.47
C ILE A 271 6.11 -19.49 -11.99
N THR A 272 5.56 -18.62 -11.14
CA THR A 272 5.44 -18.88 -9.70
C THR A 272 3.99 -18.91 -9.30
N LYS A 273 3.57 -20.01 -8.64
CA LYS A 273 2.29 -20.08 -7.93
C LYS A 273 2.47 -19.48 -6.53
N ALA A 274 1.80 -18.37 -6.27
CA ALA A 274 1.79 -17.66 -4.99
C ALA A 274 0.43 -17.88 -4.32
N GLY A 275 0.44 -18.36 -3.08
CA GLY A 275 -0.77 -18.53 -2.27
C GLY A 275 -0.87 -17.47 -1.18
N GLU A 276 -1.82 -17.63 -0.26
CA GLU A 276 -1.92 -16.83 0.97
C GLU A 276 -0.56 -16.65 1.67
N ASP A 277 -0.34 -15.46 2.22
CA ASP A 277 0.91 -14.99 2.84
C ASP A 277 2.12 -14.91 1.89
N PHE A 278 1.92 -14.92 0.58
CA PHE A 278 2.99 -14.53 -0.35
C PHE A 278 3.04 -13.01 -0.49
N PHE A 279 4.26 -12.48 -0.42
CA PHE A 279 4.59 -11.09 -0.73
C PHE A 279 5.38 -11.02 -2.04
N ILE A 280 4.90 -10.22 -2.99
CA ILE A 280 5.54 -9.95 -4.26
C ILE A 280 5.96 -8.48 -4.30
N SER A 281 7.24 -8.23 -4.55
CA SER A 281 7.80 -6.92 -4.78
C SER A 281 8.29 -6.80 -6.22
N GLN A 282 7.63 -5.93 -6.99
CA GLN A 282 7.99 -5.53 -8.33
C GLN A 282 8.80 -4.23 -8.29
N PRO A 283 10.15 -4.31 -8.35
CA PRO A 283 10.98 -3.13 -8.49
C PRO A 283 10.81 -2.46 -9.86
N PRO A 284 11.28 -1.22 -10.02
CA PRO A 284 11.40 -0.58 -11.33
C PRO A 284 12.21 -1.46 -12.28
N ARG A 285 11.80 -1.51 -13.54
CA ARG A 285 12.40 -2.37 -14.58
C ARG A 285 12.33 -3.86 -14.24
N SER A 286 11.28 -4.29 -13.54
CA SER A 286 10.95 -5.71 -13.38
C SER A 286 9.86 -6.11 -14.35
N ILE A 287 10.20 -7.01 -15.28
CA ILE A 287 9.29 -7.49 -16.32
C ILE A 287 8.42 -8.61 -15.73
N TRP A 288 7.11 -8.45 -15.88
CA TRP A 288 6.14 -9.45 -15.49
C TRP A 288 4.95 -9.49 -16.45
N SER A 289 4.13 -10.54 -16.35
CA SER A 289 2.87 -10.69 -17.05
C SER A 289 1.83 -11.40 -16.19
N TRP A 290 0.56 -11.14 -16.49
CA TRP A 290 -0.58 -11.91 -15.94
C TRP A 290 -0.68 -13.33 -16.53
N GLY A 291 0.12 -13.63 -17.57
CA GLY A 291 0.27 -14.96 -18.17
C GLY A 291 -0.67 -15.29 -19.33
N LYS A 292 -0.57 -16.52 -19.85
CA LYS A 292 -1.35 -17.07 -20.99
C LYS A 292 -2.60 -17.87 -20.60
N GLY A 293 -2.83 -18.06 -19.30
CA GLY A 293 -3.83 -18.99 -18.79
C GLY A 293 -4.65 -18.42 -17.65
N ALA A 294 -5.29 -19.31 -16.91
CA ALA A 294 -5.93 -18.94 -15.66
C ALA A 294 -4.87 -18.35 -14.72
N PHE A 295 -5.10 -17.11 -14.32
CA PHE A 295 -4.30 -16.43 -13.31
C PHE A 295 -4.51 -17.05 -11.93
N THR A 296 -5.70 -17.61 -11.67
CA THR A 296 -6.06 -18.22 -10.38
C THR A 296 -6.90 -19.46 -10.62
N GLU A 297 -6.64 -20.53 -9.86
CA GLU A 297 -7.45 -21.76 -9.90
C GLU A 297 -8.64 -21.66 -8.93
N ASP A 298 -8.45 -21.14 -7.72
CA ASP A 298 -9.46 -21.11 -6.65
C ASP A 298 -10.14 -19.73 -6.48
N GLY A 299 -9.65 -18.71 -7.18
CA GLY A 299 -9.94 -17.30 -6.91
C GLY A 299 -8.89 -16.71 -5.97
N VAL A 300 -8.69 -15.39 -6.02
CA VAL A 300 -7.66 -14.73 -5.21
C VAL A 300 -8.07 -13.35 -4.77
N MET A 301 -7.74 -13.03 -3.52
CA MET A 301 -7.82 -11.68 -2.97
C MET A 301 -6.41 -11.19 -2.62
N TRP A 302 -6.06 -9.99 -3.05
CA TRP A 302 -4.74 -9.42 -2.77
C TRP A 302 -4.81 -7.92 -2.45
N LEU A 303 -3.90 -7.49 -1.59
CA LEU A 303 -3.60 -6.09 -1.35
C LEU A 303 -2.53 -5.65 -2.36
N GLU A 304 -2.79 -4.56 -3.08
CA GLU A 304 -1.86 -3.98 -4.04
C GLU A 304 -1.51 -2.54 -3.64
N ILE A 305 -0.22 -2.25 -3.53
CA ILE A 305 0.32 -0.92 -3.26
C ILE A 305 1.20 -0.50 -4.42
N GLN A 306 1.01 0.70 -4.96
CA GLN A 306 1.87 1.25 -6.01
C GLN A 306 2.43 2.59 -5.61
N TYR A 307 3.70 2.81 -5.95
CA TYR A 307 4.41 4.07 -5.79
C TYR A 307 4.77 4.66 -7.15
N GLY A 308 4.76 5.99 -7.30
CA GLY A 308 5.16 6.64 -8.55
C GLY A 308 6.66 6.61 -8.80
N LYS A 309 7.46 6.81 -7.73
CA LYS A 309 8.92 6.78 -7.79
C LYS A 309 9.52 6.25 -6.50
N GLY A 310 10.37 5.24 -6.60
CA GLY A 310 10.91 4.56 -5.42
C GLY A 310 9.76 4.00 -4.57
N THR A 311 9.77 4.33 -3.28
CA THR A 311 8.77 3.86 -2.30
C THR A 311 8.37 4.98 -1.35
N ILE A 312 8.33 6.23 -1.86
CA ILE A 312 8.03 7.42 -1.06
C ILE A 312 6.93 8.20 -1.77
N ILE A 313 5.87 8.55 -1.04
CA ILE A 313 4.81 9.45 -1.52
C ILE A 313 5.35 10.88 -1.70
N GLY A 314 4.78 11.62 -2.65
CA GLY A 314 5.19 12.98 -3.00
C GLY A 314 6.38 13.06 -3.95
N GLN A 315 6.85 11.95 -4.51
CA GLN A 315 8.00 11.91 -5.45
C GLN A 315 7.62 12.01 -6.93
N GLY A 316 6.36 12.37 -7.22
CA GLY A 316 5.79 12.46 -8.56
C GLY A 316 4.67 11.44 -8.78
N PRO A 317 3.87 11.59 -9.86
CA PRO A 317 2.70 10.76 -10.10
C PRO A 317 3.05 9.31 -10.42
N ILE A 318 2.09 8.40 -10.27
CA ILE A 318 2.20 7.04 -10.82
C ILE A 318 2.09 7.11 -12.35
N GLU A 319 3.16 6.71 -13.02
CA GLU A 319 3.19 6.53 -14.48
C GLU A 319 2.55 5.20 -14.88
N LEU A 320 1.90 5.17 -16.06
CA LEU A 320 1.42 3.92 -16.63
C LEU A 320 2.59 2.95 -16.87
N PRO A 321 2.40 1.64 -16.64
CA PRO A 321 3.40 0.64 -16.97
C PRO A 321 3.76 0.69 -18.46
N VAL A 322 5.04 0.49 -18.76
CA VAL A 322 5.51 0.35 -20.14
C VAL A 322 5.12 -1.04 -20.62
N ILE A 323 4.38 -1.08 -21.72
CA ILE A 323 4.05 -2.34 -22.39
C ILE A 323 5.20 -2.71 -23.32
N ILE A 324 5.65 -3.95 -23.22
CA ILE A 324 6.63 -4.53 -24.14
C ILE A 324 5.83 -5.18 -25.27
N ASN A 325 5.94 -4.62 -26.47
CA ASN A 325 5.42 -5.25 -27.68
C ASN A 325 6.51 -6.20 -28.21
N ASP A 326 6.16 -7.48 -28.36
CA ASP A 326 7.03 -8.48 -28.98
C ASP A 326 7.18 -8.25 -30.49
#